data_AF-A0A535V7Y5-F1
#
_entry.id   AF-A0A535V7Y5-F1
#
_cell.length_a   1.000
_cell.length_b   1.000
_cell.length_c   1.000
_cell.angle_alpha   90.00
_cell.angle_beta   90.00
_cell.angle_gamma   90.00
#
_symmetry.space_group_name_H-M   'P 1'
#
loop_
_entity.id
_entity.type
_entity.pdbx_description
1 polymer ?
#
loop_
_entity_poly.entity_id
_entity_poly.type
_entity_poly.pdbx_seq_one_letter_code
_entity_poly.pdbx_strand_id
1 'polypeptide(L)'
;MHKVKLESVRRKSGGRIHLTPRVPRSGNVTTLCGQTLAEGSYTAVDSDADCANCIRRSTDPSRISGAFFEQEEGSELLRLSLEQARSRKPALRVLPSPHAERDRPVVWPAAKPPPETTPDQVGELVTRGFKPSGEGVWRSPQGVIVRMRKHGKEWRFSELVFEGSVVATRIEGGIRVKAGDVEVTPSEDGYEVRIGKRAGH
;
A
#
# COMPACT_ATOMS: atom_id res chain seq x y z
N MET A 1 -9.54 25.94 5.27
CA MET A 1 -8.96 25.17 4.15
C MET A 1 -7.75 25.94 3.63
N HIS A 2 -6.53 25.44 3.86
CA HIS A 2 -5.32 26.07 3.33
C HIS A 2 -5.26 25.80 1.82
N LYS A 3 -5.38 26.84 0.99
CA LYS A 3 -5.16 26.73 -0.45
C LYS A 3 -3.65 26.63 -0.69
N VAL A 4 -3.18 25.47 -1.14
CA VAL A 4 -1.78 25.31 -1.57
C VAL A 4 -1.55 26.19 -2.79
N LYS A 5 -0.50 27.02 -2.75
CA LYS A 5 -0.07 27.80 -3.91
C LYS A 5 0.73 26.87 -4.83
N LEU A 6 0.23 26.63 -6.04
CA LEU A 6 0.95 25.89 -7.08
C LEU A 6 1.78 26.86 -7.91
N GLU A 7 2.92 26.39 -8.39
CA GLU A 7 3.84 27.15 -9.23
C GLU A 7 3.91 26.53 -10.63
N SER A 8 4.02 27.37 -11.64
CA SER A 8 4.11 26.94 -13.04
C SER A 8 5.57 26.77 -13.47
N VAL A 9 5.87 25.66 -14.15
CA VAL A 9 7.19 25.35 -14.68
C VAL A 9 7.12 24.97 -16.15
N ARG A 10 8.13 25.38 -16.90
CA ARG A 10 8.32 25.00 -18.31
C ARG A 10 9.72 24.46 -18.52
N ARG A 11 9.88 23.52 -19.45
CA ARG A 11 11.21 23.13 -19.93
C ARG A 11 11.87 24.30 -20.68
N LYS A 12 13.18 24.46 -20.54
CA LYS A 12 13.96 25.46 -21.28
C LYS A 12 13.97 25.19 -22.78
N SER A 13 13.88 23.91 -23.18
CA SER A 13 13.70 23.50 -24.58
C SER A 13 12.33 23.87 -25.16
N GLY A 14 11.45 24.50 -24.38
CA GLY A 14 10.08 24.84 -24.77
C GLY A 14 9.08 23.71 -24.48
N GLY A 15 7.86 23.90 -24.96
CA GLY A 15 6.74 22.98 -24.75
C GLY A 15 5.72 23.48 -23.73
N ARG A 16 4.94 22.53 -23.19
CA ARG A 16 3.80 22.81 -22.31
C ARG A 16 4.26 23.32 -20.94
N ILE A 17 3.41 24.14 -20.33
CA ILE A 17 3.58 24.59 -18.95
C ILE A 17 2.90 23.59 -18.00
N HIS A 18 3.62 23.18 -16.98
CA HIS A 18 3.20 22.20 -15.98
C HIS A 18 3.07 22.86 -14.62
N LEU A 19 2.24 22.28 -13.74
CA LEU A 19 2.14 22.71 -12.35
C LEU A 19 3.02 21.82 -11.46
N THR A 20 3.69 22.45 -10.51
CA THR A 20 4.38 21.81 -9.39
C THR A 20 3.90 22.46 -8.09
N PRO A 21 3.88 21.75 -6.96
CA PRO A 21 3.56 22.36 -5.68
C PRO A 21 4.59 23.43 -5.26
N ARG A 22 5.85 23.24 -5.63
CA ARG A 22 6.93 24.21 -5.42
C ARG A 22 8.05 23.99 -6.43
N VAL A 23 8.66 25.07 -6.91
CA VAL A 23 9.91 25.02 -7.67
C VAL A 23 11.08 25.02 -6.68
N PRO A 24 11.89 23.94 -6.62
CA PRO A 24 13.04 23.91 -5.73
C PRO A 24 14.13 24.86 -6.25
N ARG A 25 14.99 25.36 -5.34
CA ARG A 25 16.09 26.27 -5.71
C ARG A 25 17.22 25.55 -6.45
N SER A 26 17.34 24.25 -6.24
CA SER A 26 18.32 23.35 -6.84
C SER A 26 17.69 21.95 -6.93
N GLY A 27 18.18 21.13 -7.84
CA GLY A 27 17.69 19.76 -8.03
C GLY A 27 16.50 19.61 -8.98
N ASN A 28 15.95 18.41 -9.01
CA ASN A 28 14.90 18.01 -9.95
C ASN A 28 13.52 18.49 -9.47
N VAL A 29 12.64 18.85 -10.41
CA VAL A 29 11.25 19.19 -10.08
C VAL A 29 10.29 18.12 -10.57
N THR A 30 9.42 17.65 -9.69
CA THR A 30 8.35 16.71 -10.05
C THR A 30 7.04 17.47 -10.20
N THR A 31 6.47 17.40 -11.39
CA THR A 31 5.21 18.07 -11.74
C THR A 31 4.00 17.23 -11.32
N LEU A 32 2.83 17.85 -11.14
CA LEU A 32 1.58 17.17 -10.76
C LEU A 32 1.18 16.06 -11.76
N CYS A 33 1.59 16.14 -13.02
CA CYS A 33 1.33 15.09 -14.01
C CYS A 33 2.30 13.90 -13.92
N GLY A 34 3.24 13.90 -12.97
CA GLY A 34 4.21 12.83 -12.76
C GLY A 34 5.46 12.93 -13.64
N GLN A 35 5.74 14.10 -14.24
CA GLN A 35 6.99 14.30 -14.97
C GLN A 35 8.04 14.90 -14.06
N THR A 36 9.23 14.28 -14.04
CA THR A 36 10.43 14.82 -13.39
C THR A 36 11.24 15.60 -14.43
N LEU A 37 11.53 16.87 -14.15
CA LEU A 37 12.41 17.70 -14.95
C LEU A 37 13.75 17.81 -14.22
N ALA A 38 14.84 17.50 -14.93
CA ALA A 38 16.18 17.52 -14.36
C ALA A 38 16.60 18.95 -14.00
N GLU A 39 17.47 19.11 -13.01
CA GLU A 39 18.08 20.39 -12.68
C GLU A 39 18.63 21.11 -13.92
N GLY A 40 18.40 22.42 -14.01
CA GLY A 40 18.84 23.24 -15.14
C GLY A 40 18.04 23.05 -16.44
N SER A 41 17.17 22.03 -16.56
CA SER A 41 16.33 21.78 -17.75
C SER A 41 14.98 22.51 -17.75
N TYR A 42 14.62 23.16 -16.65
CA TYR A 42 13.35 23.86 -16.46
C TYR A 42 13.55 25.30 -15.97
N THR A 43 12.46 26.07 -16.04
CA THR A 43 12.36 27.43 -15.50
C THR A 43 10.96 27.65 -14.93
N ALA A 44 10.88 28.41 -13.84
CA ALA A 44 9.61 28.89 -13.31
C ALA A 44 9.03 29.93 -14.28
N VAL A 45 7.73 29.88 -14.52
CA VAL A 45 7.02 30.83 -15.37
C VAL A 45 5.80 31.37 -14.63
N ASP A 46 5.43 32.62 -14.89
CA ASP A 46 4.24 33.24 -14.29
C ASP A 46 2.96 33.01 -15.12
N SER A 47 3.07 32.27 -16.23
CA SER A 47 1.95 31.93 -17.11
C SER A 47 1.14 30.74 -16.56
N ASP A 48 -0.14 30.71 -16.92
CA ASP A 48 -1.04 29.60 -16.59
C ASP A 48 -0.54 28.27 -17.20
N ALA A 49 -0.88 27.17 -16.53
CA ALA A 49 -0.44 25.85 -16.98
C ALA A 49 -1.29 25.33 -18.15
N ASP A 50 -0.62 24.90 -19.21
CA ASP A 50 -1.27 24.31 -20.41
C ASP A 50 -1.47 22.79 -20.31
N CYS A 51 -0.86 22.14 -19.32
CA CYS A 51 -0.97 20.70 -19.16
C CYS A 51 -2.33 20.29 -18.58
N ALA A 52 -3.20 19.70 -19.41
CA ALA A 52 -4.52 19.22 -19.00
C ALA A 52 -4.49 18.29 -17.77
N ASN A 53 -3.46 17.44 -17.65
CA ASN A 53 -3.27 16.57 -16.49
C ASN A 53 -2.92 17.34 -15.21
N CYS A 54 -2.13 18.41 -15.31
CA CYS A 54 -1.82 19.27 -14.17
C CYS A 54 -3.06 20.05 -13.73
N ILE A 55 -3.83 20.63 -14.67
CA ILE A 55 -5.08 21.34 -14.37
C ILE A 55 -6.09 20.42 -13.68
N ARG A 56 -6.28 19.19 -14.18
CA ARG A 56 -7.21 18.24 -13.56
C ARG A 56 -6.77 17.81 -12.16
N ARG A 57 -5.47 17.79 -11.89
CA ARG A 57 -4.91 17.35 -10.59
C ARG A 57 -4.74 18.51 -9.60
N SER A 58 -4.80 19.77 -10.03
CA SER A 58 -4.70 20.94 -9.14
C SER A 58 -5.95 21.16 -8.29
N THR A 59 -7.05 20.49 -8.60
CA THR A 59 -8.30 20.54 -7.82
C THR A 59 -8.39 19.44 -6.76
N ASP A 60 -7.44 18.49 -6.72
CA ASP A 60 -7.44 17.33 -5.82
C ASP A 60 -6.37 17.50 -4.72
N PRO A 61 -6.77 17.83 -3.47
CA PRO A 61 -5.83 18.07 -2.37
C PRO A 61 -4.93 16.87 -2.04
N SER A 62 -5.41 15.64 -2.23
CA SER A 62 -4.62 14.43 -1.93
C SER A 62 -3.45 14.27 -2.90
N ARG A 63 -3.63 14.67 -4.17
CA ARG A 63 -2.59 14.58 -5.20
C ARG A 63 -1.54 15.67 -5.07
N ILE A 64 -1.95 16.87 -4.63
CA ILE A 64 -1.04 17.97 -4.36
C ILE A 64 -0.09 17.61 -3.23
N SER A 65 -0.61 17.04 -2.14
CA SER A 65 0.20 16.56 -1.01
C SER A 65 1.20 15.49 -1.46
N GLY A 66 0.79 14.52 -2.29
CA GLY A 66 1.68 13.49 -2.82
C GLY A 66 2.87 14.06 -3.61
N ALA A 67 2.60 15.03 -4.49
CA ALA A 67 3.66 15.67 -5.28
C ALA A 67 4.66 16.48 -4.43
N PHE A 68 4.27 17.01 -3.26
CA PHE A 68 5.22 17.60 -2.32
C PHE A 68 6.18 16.57 -1.71
N PHE A 69 5.68 15.36 -1.40
CA PHE A 69 6.50 14.30 -0.79
C PHE A 69 7.46 13.64 -1.77
N GLU A 70 7.17 13.70 -3.06
CA GLU A 70 8.05 13.20 -4.13
C GLU A 70 9.22 14.18 -4.44
N GLN A 71 9.24 15.36 -3.82
CA GLN A 71 10.38 16.28 -3.84
C GLN A 71 11.30 16.01 -2.64
N GLU A 72 12.61 16.25 -2.80
CA GLU A 72 13.62 15.95 -1.76
C GLU A 72 13.26 16.57 -0.40
N GLU A 73 12.73 17.79 -0.40
CA GLU A 73 12.35 18.50 0.83
C GLU A 73 11.16 17.85 1.55
N GLY A 74 10.21 17.25 0.83
CA GLY A 74 9.09 16.53 1.42
C GLY A 74 9.53 15.21 2.06
N SER A 75 10.51 14.53 1.45
CA SER A 75 11.13 13.33 2.00
C SER A 75 11.94 13.65 3.27
N GLU A 76 12.59 14.81 3.31
CA GLU A 76 13.34 15.30 4.46
C GLU A 76 12.41 15.68 5.62
N LEU A 77 11.28 16.35 5.35
CA LEU A 77 10.27 16.64 6.38
C LEU A 77 9.63 15.38 6.98
N LEU A 78 9.38 14.36 6.16
CA LEU A 78 8.92 13.06 6.65
C LEU A 78 9.99 12.39 7.51
N ARG A 79 11.25 12.44 7.08
CA ARG A 79 12.38 11.89 7.85
C ARG A 79 12.52 12.57 9.21
N LEU A 80 12.50 13.90 9.25
CA LEU A 80 12.53 14.68 10.50
C LEU A 80 11.32 14.38 11.39
N SER A 81 10.13 14.21 10.81
CA SER A 81 8.92 13.84 11.56
C SER A 81 9.01 12.43 12.15
N LEU A 82 9.60 11.48 11.41
CA LEU A 82 9.85 10.11 11.89
C LEU A 82 10.95 10.07 12.95
N GLU A 83 11.99 10.90 12.85
CA GLU A 83 13.02 11.05 13.89
C GLU A 83 12.44 11.65 15.17
N GLN A 84 11.55 12.65 15.07
CA GLN A 84 10.80 13.18 16.21
C GLN A 84 9.82 12.15 16.81
N ALA A 85 9.16 11.34 15.98
CA ALA A 85 8.26 10.28 16.45
C ALA A 85 9.02 9.14 17.13
N ARG A 86 10.23 8.80 16.66
CA ARG A 86 11.10 7.77 17.26
C ARG A 86 11.71 8.21 18.59
N SER A 87 12.06 9.49 18.72
CA SER A 87 12.58 10.06 19.98
C SER A 87 11.47 10.24 21.03
N ARG A 88 10.21 10.34 20.60
CA ARG A 88 9.04 10.29 21.46
C ARG A 88 8.71 8.83 21.79
N LYS A 89 9.38 8.25 22.80
CA LYS A 89 8.94 6.97 23.41
C LYS A 89 7.43 7.03 23.65
N PRO A 90 6.60 6.10 23.13
CA PRO A 90 5.24 6.01 23.58
C PRO A 90 5.30 5.67 25.06
N ALA A 91 4.92 6.63 25.91
CA ALA A 91 4.51 6.29 27.25
C ALA A 91 3.25 5.43 27.08
N LEU A 92 3.44 4.11 27.04
CA LEU A 92 2.37 3.14 27.26
C LEU A 92 1.91 3.31 28.71
N ARG A 93 1.22 4.42 28.99
CA ARG A 93 0.31 4.48 30.12
C ARG A 93 -0.85 3.61 29.73
N VAL A 94 -0.87 2.40 30.29
CA VAL A 94 -2.10 1.64 30.47
C VAL A 94 -3.09 2.62 31.10
N LEU A 95 -4.11 3.01 30.34
CA LEU A 95 -5.21 3.80 30.88
C LEU A 95 -5.85 2.92 31.97
N PRO A 96 -5.98 3.40 33.22
CA PRO A 96 -6.84 2.72 34.19
C PRO A 96 -8.24 2.71 33.59
N SER A 97 -8.85 1.53 33.46
CA SER A 97 -10.24 1.40 33.04
C SER A 97 -11.12 2.22 33.98
N PRO A 98 -11.80 3.28 33.52
CA PRO A 98 -12.85 3.89 34.31
C PRO A 98 -14.12 3.08 34.06
N HIS A 99 -14.34 2.07 34.90
CA HIS A 99 -15.72 1.76 35.23
C HIS A 99 -16.28 2.93 36.05
N ALA A 100 -17.52 3.29 35.74
CA ALA A 100 -18.33 4.37 36.29
C ALA A 100 -18.04 5.77 35.72
N GLU A 101 -18.69 6.11 34.61
CA GLU A 101 -19.84 7.02 34.69
C GLU A 101 -20.56 7.19 33.34
N ARG A 102 -21.89 7.03 33.41
CA ARG A 102 -22.94 7.42 32.44
C ARG A 102 -23.21 6.49 31.27
N ASP A 103 -24.12 5.56 31.56
CA ASP A 103 -25.13 5.07 30.63
C ASP A 103 -25.69 6.20 29.77
N ARG A 104 -25.22 6.28 28.53
CA ARG A 104 -26.03 6.76 27.42
C ARG A 104 -26.44 5.51 26.65
N PRO A 105 -27.73 5.23 26.44
CA PRO A 105 -28.13 4.12 25.59
C PRO A 105 -27.61 4.41 24.17
N VAL A 106 -26.51 3.74 23.82
CA VAL A 106 -26.00 3.71 22.46
C VAL A 106 -27.03 2.94 21.66
N VAL A 107 -27.77 3.65 20.80
CA VAL A 107 -28.59 3.03 19.76
C VAL A 107 -27.62 2.39 18.77
N TRP A 108 -27.44 1.08 18.91
CA TRP A 108 -26.62 0.29 18.01
C TRP A 108 -27.20 0.38 16.58
N PRO A 109 -26.42 0.82 15.58
CA PRO A 109 -26.78 0.64 14.19
C PRO A 109 -26.94 -0.87 13.92
N ALA A 110 -27.98 -1.23 13.16
CA ALA A 110 -28.40 -2.60 12.91
C ALA A 110 -27.20 -3.54 12.62
N ALA A 111 -27.28 -4.73 13.21
CA ALA A 111 -26.30 -5.80 13.10
C ALA A 111 -25.80 -5.96 11.66
N LYS A 112 -24.49 -5.76 11.47
CA LYS A 112 -23.80 -6.12 10.24
C LYS A 112 -24.11 -7.60 9.95
N PRO A 113 -24.47 -7.95 8.70
CA PRO A 113 -24.89 -9.31 8.36
C PRO A 113 -23.84 -10.34 8.79
N PRO A 114 -24.27 -11.58 9.10
CA PRO A 114 -23.43 -12.61 9.71
C PRO A 114 -22.14 -12.81 8.92
N PRO A 115 -21.01 -13.10 9.60
CA PRO A 115 -19.75 -13.35 8.93
C PRO A 115 -19.97 -14.43 7.89
N GLU A 116 -19.75 -14.07 6.62
CA GLU A 116 -19.69 -15.02 5.53
C GLU A 116 -18.76 -16.13 5.99
N THR A 117 -19.32 -17.33 6.12
CA THR A 117 -18.63 -18.53 6.54
C THR A 117 -17.56 -18.79 5.48
N THR A 118 -16.38 -18.20 5.65
CA THR A 118 -15.29 -18.44 4.72
C THR A 118 -15.00 -19.94 4.77
N PRO A 119 -15.21 -20.65 3.66
CA PRO A 119 -15.09 -22.10 3.65
C PRO A 119 -13.66 -22.49 4.03
N ASP A 120 -13.50 -23.60 4.75
CA ASP A 120 -12.21 -24.12 5.22
C ASP A 120 -11.18 -24.34 4.08
N GLN A 121 -11.67 -24.40 2.84
CA GLN A 121 -10.89 -24.52 1.63
C GLN A 121 -11.53 -23.70 0.49
N VAL A 122 -10.70 -22.94 -0.24
CA VAL A 122 -11.08 -22.21 -1.46
C VAL A 122 -10.23 -22.74 -2.60
N GLY A 123 -10.75 -23.76 -3.30
CA GLY A 123 -10.03 -24.47 -4.35
C GLY A 123 -8.69 -25.01 -3.85
N GLU A 124 -7.61 -24.47 -4.38
CA GLU A 124 -6.22 -24.83 -4.07
C GLU A 124 -5.69 -24.25 -2.74
N LEU A 125 -6.44 -23.35 -2.09
CA LEU A 125 -6.04 -22.69 -0.83
C LEU A 125 -6.77 -23.27 0.38
N VAL A 126 -6.01 -23.68 1.39
CA VAL A 126 -6.51 -23.96 2.74
C VAL A 126 -6.63 -22.63 3.50
N THR A 127 -7.85 -22.15 3.76
CA THR A 127 -8.09 -20.80 4.32
C THR A 127 -7.77 -20.68 5.80
N ARG A 128 -7.57 -21.81 6.50
CA ARG A 128 -7.29 -21.85 7.93
C ARG A 128 -6.02 -21.04 8.27
N GLY A 129 -6.22 -19.94 8.99
CA GLY A 129 -5.16 -19.04 9.46
C GLY A 129 -4.82 -17.89 8.50
N PHE A 130 -5.38 -17.89 7.29
CA PHE A 130 -5.28 -16.73 6.39
C PHE A 130 -6.37 -15.71 6.71
N LYS A 131 -6.03 -14.42 6.58
CA LYS A 131 -6.99 -13.32 6.62
C LYS A 131 -7.36 -12.90 5.20
N PRO A 132 -8.65 -12.83 4.83
CA PRO A 132 -9.05 -12.29 3.55
C PRO A 132 -8.68 -10.81 3.47
N SER A 133 -8.05 -10.39 2.37
CA SER A 133 -7.56 -9.02 2.17
C SER A 133 -8.12 -8.38 0.88
N GLY A 134 -9.03 -9.06 0.19
CA GLY A 134 -9.67 -8.64 -1.06
C GLY A 134 -10.26 -9.85 -1.79
N GLU A 135 -10.92 -9.62 -2.94
CA GLU A 135 -11.44 -10.70 -3.77
C GLU A 135 -10.29 -11.59 -4.27
N GLY A 136 -10.30 -12.87 -3.88
CA GLY A 136 -9.24 -13.82 -4.22
C GLY A 136 -7.88 -13.55 -3.55
N VAL A 137 -7.77 -12.60 -2.61
CA VAL A 137 -6.50 -12.25 -1.97
C VAL A 137 -6.51 -12.63 -0.50
N TRP A 138 -5.49 -13.38 -0.10
CA TRP A 138 -5.35 -13.92 1.24
C TRP A 138 -4.00 -13.56 1.84
N ARG A 139 -3.98 -13.22 3.12
CA ARG A 139 -2.78 -12.78 3.82
C ARG A 139 -2.48 -13.68 5.01
N SER A 140 -1.25 -14.17 5.12
CA SER A 140 -0.79 -14.92 6.29
C SER A 140 -0.38 -14.01 7.45
N PRO A 141 -0.28 -14.53 8.68
CA PRO A 141 0.23 -13.78 9.83
C PRO A 141 1.63 -13.18 9.65
N GLN A 142 2.53 -13.85 8.90
CA GLN A 142 3.87 -13.31 8.59
C GLN A 142 3.88 -12.36 7.39
N GLY A 143 2.72 -12.03 6.81
CA GLY A 143 2.62 -11.05 5.74
C GLY A 143 2.79 -11.63 4.34
N VAL A 144 2.75 -12.95 4.17
CA VAL A 144 2.70 -13.57 2.83
C VAL A 144 1.35 -13.27 2.20
N ILE A 145 1.37 -12.84 0.94
CA ILE A 145 0.16 -12.57 0.15
C ILE A 145 -0.01 -13.69 -0.86
N VAL A 146 -1.15 -14.36 -0.82
CA VAL A 146 -1.56 -15.39 -1.78
C VAL A 146 -2.69 -14.82 -2.63
N ARG A 147 -2.51 -14.86 -3.95
CA ARG A 147 -3.53 -14.46 -4.92
C ARG A 147 -4.10 -15.70 -5.61
N MET A 148 -5.41 -15.83 -5.52
CA MET A 148 -6.23 -16.82 -6.19
C MET A 148 -6.90 -16.16 -7.39
N ARG A 149 -6.91 -16.83 -8.54
CA ARG A 149 -7.69 -16.42 -9.71
C ARG A 149 -8.86 -17.35 -9.92
N LYS A 150 -10.02 -16.78 -10.24
CA LYS A 150 -11.21 -17.54 -10.58
C LYS A 150 -11.09 -18.07 -12.02
N HIS A 151 -11.02 -19.39 -12.18
CA HIS A 151 -10.99 -20.08 -13.45
C HIS A 151 -12.31 -20.86 -13.61
N GLY A 152 -13.31 -20.22 -14.23
CA GLY A 152 -14.66 -20.77 -14.33
C GLY A 152 -15.38 -20.80 -12.98
N LYS A 153 -15.69 -22.00 -12.48
CA LYS A 153 -16.32 -22.24 -11.17
C LYS A 153 -15.32 -22.46 -10.03
N GLU A 154 -14.03 -22.61 -10.32
CA GLU A 154 -12.99 -22.96 -9.36
C GLU A 154 -11.99 -21.83 -9.14
N TRP A 155 -11.35 -21.82 -7.96
CA TRP A 155 -10.29 -20.87 -7.63
C TRP A 155 -8.94 -21.58 -7.69
N ARG A 156 -8.02 -21.07 -8.53
CA ARG A 156 -6.67 -21.60 -8.69
C ARG A 156 -5.62 -20.66 -8.13
N PHE A 157 -4.56 -21.22 -7.59
CA PHE A 157 -3.40 -20.47 -7.14
C PHE A 157 -2.77 -19.77 -8.35
N SER A 158 -2.58 -18.46 -8.24
CA SER A 158 -2.00 -17.66 -9.30
C SER A 158 -0.63 -17.11 -8.93
N GLU A 159 -0.47 -16.61 -7.71
CA GLU A 159 0.75 -15.91 -7.30
C GLU A 159 0.92 -15.93 -5.79
N LEU A 160 2.17 -16.02 -5.35
CA LEU A 160 2.58 -15.79 -3.97
C LEU A 160 3.58 -14.63 -3.96
N VAL A 161 3.29 -13.61 -3.15
CA VAL A 161 4.16 -12.45 -2.93
C VAL A 161 4.62 -12.46 -1.48
N PHE A 162 5.93 -12.50 -1.27
CA PHE A 162 6.55 -12.45 0.04
C PHE A 162 7.84 -11.64 -0.03
N GLU A 163 8.00 -10.71 0.91
CA GLU A 163 9.23 -9.94 1.07
C GLU A 163 10.13 -10.65 2.07
N GLY A 164 11.00 -11.54 1.57
CA GLY A 164 11.91 -12.33 2.39
C GLY A 164 12.51 -13.52 1.65
N SER A 165 13.20 -14.38 2.38
CA SER A 165 13.79 -15.60 1.81
C SER A 165 12.72 -16.63 1.46
N VAL A 166 12.80 -17.15 0.24
CA VAL A 166 11.97 -18.25 -0.25
C VAL A 166 12.84 -19.50 -0.37
N VAL A 167 12.37 -20.62 0.20
CA VAL A 167 13.03 -21.92 0.08
C VAL A 167 12.27 -22.74 -0.95
N ALA A 168 12.95 -23.09 -2.04
CA ALA A 168 12.41 -23.98 -3.07
C ALA A 168 13.08 -25.36 -2.97
N THR A 169 12.30 -26.39 -2.72
CA THR A 169 12.77 -27.77 -2.58
C THR A 169 12.22 -28.62 -3.73
N ARG A 170 13.11 -29.24 -4.50
CA ARG A 170 12.71 -30.20 -5.54
C ARG A 170 12.22 -31.50 -4.89
N ILE A 171 11.06 -31.97 -5.34
CA ILE A 171 10.45 -33.24 -4.95
C ILE A 171 10.05 -34.02 -6.22
N GLU A 172 9.70 -35.31 -6.08
CA GLU A 172 9.37 -36.18 -7.24
C GLU A 172 8.23 -35.62 -8.11
N GLY A 173 7.24 -34.97 -7.49
CA GLY A 173 6.09 -34.36 -8.17
C GLY A 173 6.20 -32.87 -8.52
N GLY A 174 7.38 -32.25 -8.38
CA GLY A 174 7.58 -30.83 -8.73
C GLY A 174 8.46 -30.05 -7.76
N ILE A 175 8.15 -28.76 -7.57
CA ILE A 175 8.87 -27.89 -6.64
C ILE A 175 7.93 -27.49 -5.51
N ARG A 176 8.34 -27.81 -4.28
CA ARG A 176 7.72 -27.30 -3.07
C ARG A 176 8.32 -25.95 -2.73
N VAL A 177 7.49 -24.94 -2.49
CA VAL A 177 7.93 -23.59 -2.18
C VAL A 177 7.49 -23.22 -0.77
N LYS A 178 8.42 -22.77 0.07
CA LYS A 178 8.15 -22.23 1.40
C LYS A 178 8.55 -20.76 1.45
N ALA A 179 7.58 -19.91 1.75
CA ALA A 179 7.76 -18.47 1.90
C ALA A 179 7.19 -18.05 3.26
N GLY A 180 8.06 -17.66 4.20
CA GLY A 180 7.65 -17.33 5.56
C GLY A 180 6.94 -18.50 6.27
N ASP A 181 5.65 -18.31 6.57
CA ASP A 181 4.74 -19.32 7.13
C ASP A 181 3.88 -20.04 6.10
N VAL A 182 3.99 -19.75 4.80
CA VAL A 182 3.20 -20.39 3.75
C VAL A 182 4.02 -21.44 3.02
N GLU A 183 3.39 -22.59 2.78
CA GLU A 183 3.92 -23.69 2.00
C GLU A 183 3.00 -23.96 0.80
N VAL A 184 3.61 -24.05 -0.38
CA VAL A 184 2.98 -24.42 -1.65
C VAL A 184 3.53 -25.78 -2.05
N THR A 185 2.66 -26.78 -2.15
CA THR A 185 3.03 -28.15 -2.52
C THR A 185 2.34 -28.53 -3.83
N PRO A 186 3.03 -29.12 -4.82
CA PRO A 186 2.35 -29.65 -6.00
C PRO A 186 1.44 -30.83 -5.60
N SER A 187 0.25 -30.88 -6.20
CA SER A 187 -0.77 -31.92 -6.04
C SER A 187 -1.16 -32.47 -7.41
N GLU A 188 -1.89 -33.58 -7.48
CA GLU A 188 -2.29 -34.24 -8.73
C GLU A 188 -3.06 -33.29 -9.68
N ASP A 189 -3.86 -32.38 -9.13
CA ASP A 189 -4.71 -31.44 -9.88
C ASP A 189 -4.21 -29.97 -9.89
N GLY A 190 -3.01 -29.68 -9.36
CA GLY A 190 -2.49 -28.31 -9.30
C GLY A 190 -1.55 -28.08 -8.13
N TYR A 191 -1.88 -27.09 -7.29
CA TYR A 191 -1.09 -26.76 -6.10
C TYR A 191 -1.96 -26.76 -4.85
N GLU A 192 -1.40 -27.15 -3.72
CA GLU A 192 -2.00 -26.94 -2.40
C GLU A 192 -1.23 -25.84 -1.68
N VAL A 193 -1.94 -24.77 -1.30
CA VAL A 193 -1.40 -23.64 -0.55
C VAL A 193 -1.94 -23.68 0.87
N ARG A 194 -1.04 -23.71 1.85
CA ARG A 194 -1.41 -23.73 3.27
C ARG A 194 -0.41 -22.97 4.13
N ILE A 195 -0.83 -22.60 5.34
CA ILE A 195 0.10 -22.14 6.37
C ILE A 195 0.81 -23.38 6.94
N GLY A 196 2.12 -23.47 6.69
CA GLY A 196 2.97 -24.49 7.28
C GLY A 196 3.02 -24.33 8.79
N LYS A 197 2.80 -25.42 9.54
CA LYS A 197 3.00 -25.40 10.99
C LYS A 197 4.44 -24.98 11.25
N ARG A 198 4.64 -23.89 12.01
CA ARG A 198 5.95 -23.62 12.62
C ARG A 198 6.29 -24.84 13.46
N ALA A 199 7.38 -25.54 13.10
CA ALA A 199 8.09 -26.33 14.10
C ALA A 199 8.50 -25.31 15.18
N GLY A 200 7.82 -25.36 16.31
CA GLY A 200 8.21 -24.60 17.49
C GLY A 200 9.61 -25.04 17.89
N HIS A 201 10.51 -24.08 18.05
CA HIS A 201 11.59 -24.21 19.02
C HIS A 201 11.04 -23.80 20.38
#